data_AF-A0A957URF7-F1
#
_entry.id   AF-A0A957URF7-F1
#
_cell.length_a   1.000
_cell.length_b   1.000
_cell.length_c   1.000
_cell.angle_alpha   90.00
_cell.angle_beta   90.00
_cell.angle_gamma   90.00
#
_symmetry.space_group_name_H-M   'P 1'
#
loop_
_entity.id
_entity.type
_entity.pdbx_description
1 polymer ?
#
loop_
_entity_poly.entity_id
_entity_poly.type
_entity_poly.pdbx_seq_one_letter_code
_entity_poly.pdbx_strand_id
1 'polypeptide(L)'
;AVFQAIHDHSNAAVFFHTDGAVQTVLPELIDAGMDCFNTVQTDAADMDAMTLKKRFGKHITFWGGGVDTHRVLPFGTPAQVREDVRRRIQIFGPGGGYVFASIHNMLGDVPPQNILAAVDAIVDFGDYPIQTAGEDHEALAKRLTEINYWTKPLEALKGDW
;
A
#
# COMPACT_ATOMS: atom_id res chain seq x y z
N ALA A 1 -23.51 13.89 4.32
CA ALA A 1 -22.13 14.35 4.05
C ALA A 1 -21.93 14.47 2.53
N VAL A 2 -20.86 15.12 2.05
CA VAL A 2 -20.62 15.29 0.59
C VAL A 2 -20.56 13.94 -0.13
N PHE A 3 -19.96 12.91 0.48
CA PHE A 3 -19.83 11.60 -0.15
C PHE A 3 -21.19 10.91 -0.32
N GLN A 4 -22.03 10.88 0.73
CA GLN A 4 -23.39 10.35 0.63
C GLN A 4 -24.23 11.02 -0.47
N ALA A 5 -24.11 12.35 -0.64
CA ALA A 5 -24.83 13.04 -1.70
C ALA A 5 -24.41 12.56 -3.11
N ILE A 6 -23.16 12.14 -3.31
CA ILE A 6 -22.70 11.56 -4.58
C ILE A 6 -23.37 10.21 -4.81
N HIS A 7 -23.49 9.37 -3.78
CA HIS A 7 -24.15 8.07 -3.86
C HIS A 7 -25.66 8.18 -4.06
N ASP A 8 -26.31 9.17 -3.45
CA ASP A 8 -27.75 9.40 -3.59
C ASP A 8 -28.13 9.86 -5.02
N HIS A 9 -27.16 10.36 -5.79
CA HIS A 9 -27.36 10.95 -7.11
C HIS A 9 -26.58 10.26 -8.24
N SER A 10 -25.76 9.25 -7.94
CA SER A 10 -24.96 8.53 -8.93
C SER A 10 -24.48 7.17 -8.43
N ASN A 11 -24.03 6.32 -9.35
CA ASN A 11 -23.35 5.05 -9.01
C ASN A 11 -21.82 5.22 -8.93
N ALA A 12 -21.31 6.44 -8.79
CA ALA A 12 -19.88 6.70 -8.77
C ALA A 12 -19.28 6.33 -7.41
N ALA A 13 -18.10 5.70 -7.43
CA ALA A 13 -17.31 5.50 -6.22
C ALA A 13 -16.59 6.81 -5.83
N VAL A 14 -16.50 7.07 -4.53
CA VAL A 14 -15.84 8.24 -3.95
C VAL A 14 -14.39 7.88 -3.61
N PHE A 15 -13.50 8.40 -4.44
CA PHE A 15 -12.06 8.39 -4.20
C PHE A 15 -11.65 9.64 -3.43
N PHE A 16 -11.04 9.46 -2.26
CA PHE A 16 -10.59 10.56 -1.41
C PHE A 16 -9.07 10.51 -1.23
N HIS A 17 -8.41 11.61 -1.57
CA HIS A 17 -6.96 11.76 -1.43
C HIS A 17 -6.61 12.58 -0.18
N THR A 18 -5.77 12.02 0.71
CA THR A 18 -5.09 12.75 1.78
C THR A 18 -3.80 12.03 2.17
N ASP A 19 -2.74 12.81 2.33
CA ASP A 19 -1.44 12.33 2.81
C ASP A 19 -1.34 12.32 4.34
N GLY A 20 -0.31 11.65 4.87
CA GLY A 20 0.06 11.68 6.28
C GLY A 20 -0.62 10.64 7.18
N ALA A 21 -0.55 10.88 8.50
CA ALA A 21 -1.03 9.97 9.55
C ALA A 21 -2.55 10.14 9.77
N VAL A 22 -3.36 9.61 8.85
CA VAL A 22 -4.81 9.82 8.82
C VAL A 22 -5.61 8.67 9.45
N GLN A 23 -4.93 7.68 10.01
CA GLN A 23 -5.56 6.47 10.55
C GLN A 23 -6.72 6.75 11.53
N THR A 24 -6.59 7.81 12.34
CA THR A 24 -7.58 8.18 13.36
C THR A 24 -8.87 8.75 12.78
N VAL A 25 -8.83 9.36 11.60
CA VAL A 25 -9.99 9.97 10.94
C VAL A 25 -10.65 9.04 9.90
N LEU A 26 -9.97 7.96 9.50
CA LEU A 26 -10.53 6.99 8.55
C LEU A 26 -11.92 6.45 8.95
N PRO A 27 -12.23 6.10 10.22
CA PRO A 27 -13.57 5.64 10.59
C PRO A 27 -14.67 6.64 10.22
N GLU A 28 -14.45 7.92 10.50
CA GLU A 28 -15.44 8.98 10.21
C GLU A 28 -15.60 9.22 8.70
N LEU A 29 -14.50 9.12 7.93
CA LEU A 29 -14.56 9.23 6.47
C LEU A 29 -15.31 8.05 5.84
N ILE A 30 -15.09 6.84 6.35
CA ILE A 30 -15.80 5.62 5.94
C ILE A 30 -17.29 5.77 6.24
N ASP A 31 -17.64 6.15 7.46
CA ASP A 31 -19.04 6.37 7.88
C ASP A 31 -19.71 7.49 7.07
N ALA A 32 -18.94 8.47 6.60
CA ALA A 32 -19.44 9.55 5.75
C ALA A 32 -19.72 9.13 4.29
N GLY A 33 -19.26 7.94 3.87
CA GLY A 33 -19.46 7.38 2.51
C GLY A 33 -18.20 7.36 1.63
N MET A 34 -16.99 7.38 2.20
CA MET A 34 -15.76 7.21 1.41
C MET A 34 -15.59 5.75 0.98
N ASP A 35 -15.46 5.50 -0.32
CA ASP A 35 -15.26 4.14 -0.86
C ASP A 35 -13.78 3.77 -1.01
N CYS A 36 -12.95 4.75 -1.38
CA CYS A 36 -11.55 4.53 -1.70
C CYS A 36 -10.64 5.58 -1.04
N PHE A 37 -9.63 5.08 -0.34
CA PHE A 37 -8.62 5.89 0.32
C PHE A 37 -7.33 5.91 -0.51
N ASN A 38 -6.88 7.12 -0.82
CA ASN A 38 -5.59 7.42 -1.42
C ASN A 38 -4.92 8.57 -0.65
N THR A 39 -3.61 8.73 -0.66
CA THR A 39 -2.67 7.62 -0.83
C THR A 39 -2.51 6.86 0.48
N VAL A 40 -1.94 5.66 0.42
CA VAL A 40 -1.61 4.90 1.64
C VAL A 40 -0.16 5.18 2.03
N GLN A 41 0.06 6.28 2.73
CA GLN A 41 1.39 6.75 3.14
C GLN A 41 1.95 5.95 4.32
N THR A 42 2.46 4.75 4.05
CA THR A 42 2.87 3.80 5.09
C THR A 42 4.13 4.15 5.87
N ASP A 43 4.86 5.18 5.44
CA ASP A 43 6.01 5.72 6.15
C ASP A 43 5.63 6.82 7.16
N ALA A 44 4.35 7.20 7.23
CA ALA A 44 3.82 8.06 8.28
C ALA A 44 3.53 7.27 9.57
N ALA A 45 3.43 7.99 10.68
CA ALA A 45 3.11 7.41 11.99
C ALA A 45 1.77 6.67 11.95
N ASP A 46 1.73 5.48 12.54
CA ASP A 46 0.53 4.63 12.65
C ASP A 46 -0.13 4.25 11.31
N MET A 47 0.61 4.30 10.20
CA MET A 47 0.11 3.98 8.85
C MET A 47 0.66 2.67 8.27
N ASP A 48 1.15 1.75 9.10
CA ASP A 48 1.70 0.49 8.59
C ASP A 48 0.64 -0.34 7.82
N ALA A 49 1.07 -0.96 6.72
CA ALA A 49 0.15 -1.58 5.77
C ALA A 49 -0.70 -2.71 6.39
N MET A 50 -0.11 -3.48 7.30
CA MET A 50 -0.77 -4.63 7.93
C MET A 50 -1.89 -4.18 8.85
N THR A 51 -1.62 -3.19 9.70
CA THR A 51 -2.63 -2.60 10.58
C THR A 51 -3.76 -1.97 9.78
N LEU A 52 -3.42 -1.22 8.72
CA LEU A 52 -4.43 -0.60 7.84
C LEU A 52 -5.32 -1.65 7.16
N LYS A 53 -4.72 -2.68 6.52
CA LYS A 53 -5.48 -3.73 5.86
C LYS A 53 -6.36 -4.50 6.85
N LYS A 54 -5.84 -4.85 8.03
CA LYS A 54 -6.59 -5.55 9.09
C LYS A 54 -7.79 -4.75 9.57
N ARG A 55 -7.63 -3.44 9.79
CA ARG A 55 -8.67 -2.58 10.35
C ARG A 55 -9.71 -2.13 9.33
N PHE A 56 -9.28 -1.78 8.12
CA PHE A 56 -10.13 -1.05 7.16
C PHE A 56 -10.34 -1.79 5.84
N GLY A 57 -9.57 -2.84 5.55
CA GLY A 57 -9.58 -3.51 4.24
C GLY A 57 -10.88 -4.24 3.86
N LYS A 58 -11.82 -4.39 4.79
CA LYS A 58 -13.18 -4.89 4.53
C LYS A 58 -14.18 -3.78 4.22
N HIS A 59 -13.83 -2.54 4.52
CA HIS A 59 -14.71 -1.38 4.47
C HIS A 59 -14.41 -0.47 3.27
N ILE A 60 -13.14 -0.42 2.82
CA ILE A 60 -12.70 0.47 1.75
C ILE A 60 -11.73 -0.20 0.80
N THR A 61 -11.62 0.39 -0.39
CA THR A 61 -10.54 0.12 -1.34
C THR A 61 -9.32 0.97 -1.00
N PHE A 62 -8.16 0.34 -0.90
CA PHE A 62 -6.88 1.04 -0.84
C PHE A 62 -6.38 1.33 -2.24
N TRP A 63 -6.06 2.58 -2.52
CA TRP A 63 -5.40 2.98 -3.77
C TRP A 63 -4.09 3.69 -3.42
N GLY A 64 -2.95 3.12 -3.79
CA GLY A 64 -1.64 3.62 -3.36
C GLY A 64 -0.91 2.64 -2.44
N GLY A 65 0.09 3.11 -1.68
CA GLY A 65 0.83 2.24 -0.76
C GLY A 65 1.69 1.15 -1.40
N GLY A 66 1.83 1.18 -2.73
CA GLY A 66 2.39 0.11 -3.54
C GLY A 66 3.91 0.07 -3.60
N VAL A 67 4.59 1.20 -3.39
CA VAL A 67 6.04 1.25 -3.24
C VAL A 67 6.46 2.47 -2.44
N ASP A 68 7.45 2.31 -1.56
CA ASP A 68 8.04 3.43 -0.81
C ASP A 68 8.79 4.38 -1.77
N THR A 69 8.27 5.61 -1.89
CA THR A 69 8.80 6.65 -2.79
C THR A 69 9.86 7.54 -2.16
N HIS A 70 10.13 7.43 -0.87
CA HIS A 70 11.11 8.26 -0.16
C HIS A 70 12.47 7.55 0.02
N ARG A 71 12.48 6.22 -0.03
CA ARG A 71 13.63 5.38 0.31
C ARG A 71 13.84 4.28 -0.72
N VAL A 72 12.87 3.39 -0.91
CA VAL A 72 13.06 2.17 -1.70
C VAL A 72 13.15 2.47 -3.19
N LEU A 73 12.17 3.18 -3.73
CA LEU A 73 12.11 3.50 -5.14
C LEU A 73 13.30 4.37 -5.62
N PRO A 74 13.71 5.44 -4.91
CA PRO A 74 14.85 6.25 -5.33
C PRO A 74 16.23 5.63 -5.03
N PHE A 75 16.41 4.91 -3.91
CA PHE A 75 17.75 4.51 -3.44
C PHE A 75 17.98 3.00 -3.33
N GLY A 76 16.94 2.18 -3.50
CA GLY A 76 17.06 0.73 -3.49
C GLY A 76 17.63 0.14 -4.77
N THR A 77 18.03 -1.13 -4.72
CA THR A 77 18.32 -1.91 -5.93
C THR A 77 17.02 -2.37 -6.60
N PRO A 78 17.04 -2.73 -7.90
CA PRO A 78 15.87 -3.32 -8.57
C PRO A 78 15.27 -4.51 -7.81
N ALA A 79 16.11 -5.36 -7.19
CA ALA A 79 15.66 -6.48 -6.38
C ALA A 79 14.90 -6.02 -5.12
N GLN A 80 15.40 -4.99 -4.43
CA GLN A 80 14.72 -4.41 -3.27
C GLN A 80 13.38 -3.76 -3.64
N VAL A 81 13.32 -3.07 -4.79
CA VAL A 81 12.07 -2.49 -5.30
C VAL A 81 11.05 -3.57 -5.62
N ARG A 82 11.46 -4.61 -6.35
CA ARG A 82 10.61 -5.75 -6.67
C ARG A 82 10.04 -6.40 -5.41
N GLU A 83 10.89 -6.56 -4.40
CA GLU A 83 10.51 -7.18 -3.14
C GLU A 83 9.57 -6.31 -2.30
N ASP A 84 9.79 -4.99 -2.27
CA ASP A 84 8.87 -4.04 -1.63
C ASP A 84 7.49 -4.10 -2.28
N VAL A 85 7.42 -4.01 -3.62
CA VAL A 85 6.17 -4.10 -4.39
C VAL A 85 5.46 -5.43 -4.14
N ARG A 86 6.19 -6.56 -4.21
CA ARG A 86 5.63 -7.89 -3.94
C ARG A 86 4.96 -7.93 -2.56
N ARG A 87 5.61 -7.38 -1.54
CA ARG A 87 5.05 -7.30 -0.18
C ARG A 87 3.80 -6.44 -0.14
N ARG A 88 3.81 -5.26 -0.74
CA ARG A 88 2.62 -4.38 -0.76
C ARG A 88 1.42 -5.08 -1.39
N ILE A 89 1.65 -5.79 -2.49
CA ILE A 89 0.62 -6.58 -3.16
C ILE A 89 0.13 -7.73 -2.26
N GLN A 90 1.03 -8.49 -1.62
CA GLN A 90 0.65 -9.60 -0.72
C GLN A 90 -0.06 -9.13 0.56
N ILE A 91 0.15 -7.88 0.97
CA ILE A 91 -0.53 -7.29 2.13
C ILE A 91 -1.90 -6.76 1.73
N PHE A 92 -1.96 -5.85 0.77
CA PHE A 92 -3.20 -5.14 0.44
C PHE A 92 -4.11 -5.93 -0.49
N GLY A 93 -3.55 -6.75 -1.38
CA GLY A 93 -4.27 -7.43 -2.45
C GLY A 93 -5.22 -8.55 -2.01
N PRO A 94 -4.85 -9.46 -1.09
CA PRO A 94 -5.75 -10.56 -0.70
C PRO A 94 -7.13 -10.06 -0.25
N GLY A 95 -8.18 -10.73 -0.75
CA GLY A 95 -9.58 -10.34 -0.54
C GLY A 95 -10.09 -9.20 -1.43
N GLY A 96 -9.27 -8.67 -2.34
CA GLY A 96 -9.64 -7.54 -3.21
C GLY A 96 -9.57 -6.19 -2.49
N GLY A 97 -10.12 -5.17 -3.13
CA GLY A 97 -10.13 -3.80 -2.59
C GLY A 97 -8.73 -3.15 -2.59
N TYR A 98 -7.91 -3.46 -3.59
CA TYR A 98 -6.58 -2.86 -3.74
C TYR A 98 -6.31 -2.45 -5.19
N VAL A 99 -5.94 -1.19 -5.38
CA VAL A 99 -5.45 -0.63 -6.63
C VAL A 99 -4.02 -0.17 -6.41
N PHE A 100 -3.07 -0.79 -7.11
CA PHE A 100 -1.68 -0.41 -6.99
C PHE A 100 -1.45 1.03 -7.49
N ALA A 101 -0.82 1.84 -6.67
CA ALA A 101 -0.12 3.05 -7.07
C ALA A 101 1.05 3.28 -6.10
N SER A 102 2.04 4.06 -6.51
CA SER A 102 3.12 4.49 -5.61
C SER A 102 2.57 5.25 -4.40
N ILE A 103 3.32 5.29 -3.29
CA ILE A 103 2.91 6.06 -2.12
C ILE A 103 2.70 7.52 -2.49
N HIS A 104 3.64 8.13 -3.21
CA HIS A 104 3.48 9.49 -3.69
C HIS A 104 3.96 9.59 -5.15
N ASN A 105 4.04 10.81 -5.68
CA ASN A 105 4.60 11.06 -6.99
C ASN A 105 6.05 10.53 -7.11
N MET A 106 6.36 9.93 -8.25
CA MET A 106 7.73 9.63 -8.64
C MET A 106 8.41 10.92 -9.09
N LEU A 107 9.57 11.23 -8.51
CA LEU A 107 10.34 12.42 -8.82
C LEU A 107 11.52 12.06 -9.75
N GLY A 108 12.22 13.09 -10.25
CA GLY A 108 13.28 12.92 -11.26
C GLY A 108 14.54 12.21 -10.77
N ASP A 109 14.65 11.94 -9.47
CA ASP A 109 15.73 11.19 -8.83
C ASP A 109 15.50 9.67 -8.85
N VAL A 110 14.31 9.20 -9.25
CA VAL A 110 14.02 7.77 -9.36
C VAL A 110 14.72 7.16 -10.58
N PRO A 111 15.61 6.16 -10.41
CA PRO A 111 16.26 5.51 -11.53
C PRO A 111 15.26 4.72 -12.40
N PRO A 112 15.36 4.78 -13.75
CA PRO A 112 14.44 4.06 -14.63
C PRO A 112 14.36 2.55 -14.38
N GLN A 113 15.49 1.91 -14.04
CA GLN A 113 15.51 0.47 -13.72
C GLN A 113 14.67 0.12 -12.48
N ASN A 114 14.51 1.05 -11.54
CA ASN A 114 13.67 0.84 -10.36
C ASN A 114 12.18 0.96 -10.73
N ILE A 115 11.83 1.86 -11.65
CA ILE A 115 10.47 1.94 -12.20
C ILE A 115 10.11 0.65 -12.93
N LEU A 116 10.99 0.16 -13.80
CA LEU A 116 10.78 -1.10 -14.51
C LEU A 116 10.66 -2.28 -13.54
N ALA A 117 11.52 -2.36 -12.51
CA ALA A 117 11.43 -3.40 -11.50
C ALA A 117 10.10 -3.38 -10.73
N ALA A 118 9.55 -2.19 -10.45
CA ALA A 118 8.23 -2.06 -9.86
C ALA A 118 7.13 -2.55 -10.82
N VAL A 119 7.19 -2.16 -12.09
CA VAL A 119 6.23 -2.61 -13.12
C VAL A 119 6.27 -4.12 -13.31
N ASP A 120 7.46 -4.71 -13.45
CA ASP A 120 7.65 -6.16 -13.58
C ASP A 120 7.08 -6.89 -12.37
N ALA A 121 7.27 -6.35 -11.15
CA ALA A 121 6.69 -6.92 -9.94
C ALA A 121 5.16 -6.84 -9.91
N ILE A 122 4.56 -5.76 -10.42
CA ILE A 122 3.09 -5.64 -10.53
C ILE A 122 2.57 -6.71 -11.49
N VAL A 123 3.22 -6.91 -12.63
CA VAL A 123 2.83 -7.93 -13.62
C VAL A 123 2.96 -9.33 -13.03
N ASP A 124 4.06 -9.62 -12.33
CA ASP A 124 4.33 -10.97 -11.84
C ASP A 124 3.51 -11.35 -10.59
N PHE A 125 3.12 -10.38 -9.75
CA PHE A 125 2.48 -10.64 -8.46
C PHE A 125 1.06 -10.08 -8.32
N GLY A 126 0.62 -9.22 -9.24
CA GLY A 126 -0.64 -8.47 -9.16
C GLY A 126 -1.87 -9.21 -9.69
N ASP A 127 -1.71 -10.38 -10.30
CA ASP A 127 -2.83 -11.16 -10.82
C ASP A 127 -3.64 -11.82 -9.70
N TYR A 128 -4.96 -11.62 -9.74
CA TYR A 128 -5.87 -12.22 -8.77
C TYR A 128 -6.23 -13.67 -9.15
N PRO A 129 -6.37 -14.60 -8.18
CA PRO A 129 -6.16 -14.39 -6.75
C PRO A 129 -4.67 -14.21 -6.41
N ILE A 130 -4.39 -13.18 -5.58
CA ILE A 130 -3.02 -12.83 -5.18
C ILE A 130 -2.37 -14.01 -4.48
N GLN A 131 -1.23 -14.44 -4.99
CA GLN A 131 -0.43 -15.51 -4.41
C GLN A 131 0.26 -15.01 -3.14
N THR A 132 -0.16 -15.53 -2.00
CA THR A 132 0.56 -15.34 -0.73
C THR A 132 1.59 -16.45 -0.57
N ALA A 133 2.71 -16.16 0.10
CA ALA A 133 3.80 -17.12 0.31
C ALA A 133 3.45 -18.25 1.31
N GLY A 134 2.17 -18.51 1.56
CA GLY A 134 1.70 -19.45 2.60
C GLY A 134 1.95 -18.99 4.04
N GLU A 135 2.63 -17.85 4.24
CA GLU A 135 2.77 -17.20 5.54
C GLU A 135 1.44 -16.56 5.93
N ASP A 136 0.98 -16.85 7.15
CA ASP A 136 -0.18 -16.18 7.72
C ASP A 136 0.09 -14.67 7.90
N HIS A 137 -0.95 -13.85 7.74
CA HIS A 137 -0.85 -12.39 7.86
C HIS A 137 -0.31 -11.96 9.22
N GLU A 138 -0.65 -12.66 10.32
CA GLU A 138 -0.11 -12.29 11.63
C GLU A 138 1.39 -12.60 11.77
N ALA A 139 1.83 -13.72 11.18
CA ALA A 139 3.26 -14.08 11.14
C ALA A 139 4.06 -13.08 10.29
N LEU A 140 3.54 -12.70 9.12
CA LEU A 140 4.14 -11.69 8.26
C LEU A 140 4.23 -10.33 8.97
N ALA A 141 3.15 -9.89 9.63
CA ALA A 141 3.14 -8.62 10.38
C ALA A 141 4.23 -8.61 11.46
N LYS A 142 4.30 -9.68 12.25
CA LYS A 142 5.32 -9.82 13.29
C LYS A 142 6.73 -9.76 12.71
N ARG A 143 7.00 -10.49 11.63
CA ARG A 143 8.31 -10.52 10.95
C ARG A 143 8.71 -9.14 10.42
N LEU A 144 7.79 -8.42 9.78
CA LEU A 144 8.04 -7.06 9.26
C LEU A 144 8.34 -6.06 10.37
N THR A 145 7.66 -6.18 11.52
CA THR A 145 7.95 -5.36 12.70
C THR A 145 9.32 -5.67 13.29
N GLU A 146 9.68 -6.95 13.45
CA GLU A 146 10.96 -7.38 14.03
C GLU A 146 12.18 -6.85 13.25
N ILE A 147 12.07 -6.77 11.92
CA ILE A 147 13.14 -6.26 11.07
C ILE A 147 13.06 -4.74 10.80
N ASN A 148 12.13 -4.03 11.45
CA ASN A 148 11.91 -2.60 11.27
C ASN A 148 11.62 -2.19 9.82
N TYR A 149 10.90 -3.03 9.06
CA TYR A 149 10.66 -2.81 7.62
C TYR A 149 10.05 -1.43 7.33
N TRP A 150 9.09 -0.98 8.13
CA TRP A 150 8.41 0.30 7.91
C TRP A 150 9.30 1.54 8.13
N THR A 151 10.32 1.42 8.99
CA THR A 151 11.20 2.55 9.36
C THR A 151 12.55 2.48 8.65
N LYS A 152 13.02 1.28 8.32
CA LYS A 152 14.32 0.97 7.71
C LYS A 152 14.18 -0.05 6.57
N PRO A 153 13.40 0.28 5.52
CA PRO A 153 13.08 -0.70 4.48
C PRO A 153 14.30 -1.17 3.70
N LEU A 154 15.27 -0.28 3.41
CA LEU A 154 16.46 -0.65 2.65
C LEU A 154 17.36 -1.62 3.42
N GLU A 155 17.44 -1.51 4.74
CA GLU A 155 18.17 -2.45 5.59
C GLU A 155 17.41 -3.78 5.71
N ALA A 156 16.10 -3.73 5.93
CA ALA A 156 15.24 -4.91 6.00
C ALA A 156 15.29 -5.74 4.71
N LEU A 157 15.38 -5.09 3.55
CA LEU A 157 15.40 -5.72 2.24
C LEU A 157 16.77 -6.25 1.78
N LYS A 158 17.80 -6.27 2.66
CA LYS A 158 19.13 -6.83 2.34
C LYS A 158 19.24 -8.35 2.57
N GLY A 159 18.30 -8.96 3.31
CA GLY A 159 18.32 -10.39 3.60
C GLY A 159 17.84 -11.25 2.43
N ASP A 160 18.01 -12.56 2.56
CA ASP A 160 17.41 -13.55 1.64
C ASP A 160 15.89 -13.63 1.92
N TRP A 161 15.07 -13.39 0.89
CA TRP A 161 13.61 -13.26 0.97
C TRP A 161 12.87 -14.20 0.02
#